data_AF-A0AAU9IHU0-F1
#
_entry.id   AF-A0AAU9IHU0-F1
#
_cell.length_a   1.000
_cell.length_b   1.000
_cell.length_c   1.000
_cell.angle_alpha   90.00
_cell.angle_beta   90.00
_cell.angle_gamma   90.00
#
_symmetry.space_group_name_H-M   'P 1'
#
loop_
_entity.id
_entity.type
_entity.pdbx_description
1 polymer ?
#
loop_
_entity_poly.entity_id
_entity_poly.type
_entity_poly.pdbx_seq_one_letter_code
_entity_poly.pdbx_strand_id
1 'polypeptide(L)'
;MINEYLAFQERRAVIYKEWNKALSSFIKDKDPVPFQACIMASTKELREIRESIMKLQLEGRAMEIVQKIEALEDTHLRRNVELQREKVQQMEGNNTFVREIEEEIMDLIQELIYIDRT
;
A
#
# COMPACT_ATOMS: atom_id res chain seq x y z
N MET A 1 -9.92 -17.05 -5.34
CA MET A 1 -8.96 -16.67 -4.28
C MET A 1 -7.99 -15.60 -4.77
N ILE A 2 -7.42 -15.72 -5.97
CA ILE A 2 -6.63 -14.63 -6.58
C ILE A 2 -7.49 -13.38 -6.80
N ASN A 3 -8.71 -13.51 -7.31
CA ASN A 3 -9.64 -12.36 -7.45
C ASN A 3 -9.97 -11.65 -6.13
N GLU A 4 -9.99 -12.38 -5.01
CA GLU A 4 -10.19 -11.79 -3.68
C GLU A 4 -8.94 -11.00 -3.24
N TYR A 5 -7.74 -11.53 -3.53
CA TYR A 5 -6.48 -10.82 -3.33
C TYR A 5 -6.39 -9.53 -4.18
N LEU A 6 -6.77 -9.59 -5.45
CA LEU A 6 -6.78 -8.42 -6.35
C LEU A 6 -7.75 -7.34 -5.84
N ALA A 7 -8.91 -7.73 -5.30
CA ALA A 7 -9.81 -6.78 -4.65
C ALA A 7 -9.19 -6.11 -3.41
N PHE A 8 -8.37 -6.83 -2.63
CA PHE A 8 -7.62 -6.21 -1.54
C PHE A 8 -6.57 -5.21 -2.04
N GLN A 9 -5.93 -5.48 -3.17
CA GLN A 9 -4.96 -4.57 -3.79
C GLN A 9 -5.64 -3.28 -4.29
N GLU A 10 -6.81 -3.37 -4.91
CA GLU A 10 -7.61 -2.19 -5.28
C GLU A 10 -7.98 -1.35 -4.06
N ARG A 11 -8.40 -2.00 -2.96
CA ARG A 11 -8.69 -1.30 -1.70
C ARG A 11 -7.46 -0.61 -1.11
N ARG A 12 -6.28 -1.25 -1.13
CA ARG A 12 -5.02 -0.62 -0.70
C ARG A 12 -4.70 0.64 -1.51
N ALA A 13 -4.84 0.58 -2.83
CA ALA A 13 -4.60 1.73 -3.69
C ALA A 13 -5.50 2.93 -3.34
N VAL A 14 -6.77 2.67 -3.01
CA VAL A 14 -7.70 3.71 -2.53
C VAL A 14 -7.21 4.32 -1.21
N ILE A 15 -6.81 3.50 -0.25
CA ILE A 15 -6.29 3.94 1.05
C ILE A 15 -5.08 4.87 0.88
N TYR A 16 -4.09 4.46 0.08
CA TYR A 16 -2.89 5.27 -0.15
C TYR A 16 -3.20 6.60 -0.86
N LYS A 17 -4.19 6.60 -1.75
CA LYS A 17 -4.68 7.83 -2.39
C LYS A 17 -5.31 8.80 -1.38
N GLU A 18 -6.13 8.29 -0.45
CA GLU A 18 -6.74 9.10 0.60
C GLU A 18 -5.70 9.67 1.56
N TRP A 19 -4.68 8.89 1.93
CA TRP A 19 -3.54 9.36 2.71
C TRP A 19 -2.80 10.52 2.05
N ASN A 20 -2.45 10.38 0.77
CA ASN A 20 -1.78 11.45 0.04
C ASN A 20 -2.62 12.73 -0.02
N LYS A 21 -3.94 12.59 -0.15
CA LYS A 21 -4.88 13.72 -0.12
C LYS A 21 -4.90 14.39 1.26
N ALA A 22 -5.06 13.61 2.33
CA ALA A 22 -5.10 14.13 3.69
C ALA A 22 -3.80 14.82 4.09
N LEU A 23 -2.65 14.26 3.69
CA LEU A 23 -1.36 14.90 3.90
C LEU A 23 -1.22 16.22 3.13
N SER A 24 -1.64 16.24 1.85
CA SER A 24 -1.58 17.46 1.05
C SER A 24 -2.40 18.59 1.67
N SER A 25 -3.59 18.27 2.19
CA SER A 25 -4.40 19.20 2.96
C SER A 25 -3.70 19.65 4.24
N PHE A 26 -3.08 18.74 5.01
CA PHE A 26 -2.32 19.11 6.21
C PHE A 26 -1.14 20.03 5.92
N ILE A 27 -0.36 19.75 4.87
CA ILE A 27 0.78 20.58 4.49
C ILE A 27 0.33 22.01 4.16
N LYS A 28 -0.84 22.16 3.53
CA LYS A 28 -1.44 23.44 3.15
C LYS A 28 -2.08 24.18 4.32
N ASP A 29 -2.99 23.51 5.02
CA ASP A 29 -3.92 24.14 5.99
C ASP A 29 -3.38 24.10 7.43
N LYS A 30 -2.34 23.29 7.67
CA LYS A 30 -1.69 23.06 8.98
C LYS A 30 -2.63 22.51 10.08
N ASP A 31 -3.84 22.08 9.71
CA ASP A 31 -4.78 21.41 10.61
C ASP A 31 -4.47 19.90 10.70
N PRO A 32 -4.00 19.40 11.86
CA PRO A 32 -3.64 18.00 12.02
C PRO A 32 -4.86 17.07 12.19
N VAL A 33 -6.05 17.60 12.52
CA VAL A 33 -7.20 16.76 12.90
C VAL A 33 -7.67 15.86 11.74
N PRO A 34 -7.92 16.38 10.52
CA PRO A 34 -8.34 15.53 9.40
C PRO A 34 -7.27 14.52 8.99
N PHE A 35 -6.00 14.92 9.09
CA PHE A 35 -4.87 14.06 8.76
C PHE A 35 -4.75 12.90 9.76
N GLN A 36 -4.78 13.18 11.07
CA GLN A 36 -4.72 12.14 12.10
C GLN A 36 -5.90 11.17 12.01
N ALA A 37 -7.12 11.69 11.80
CA ALA A 37 -8.31 10.85 11.62
C ALA A 37 -8.16 9.89 10.41
N CYS A 38 -7.63 10.40 9.29
CA CYS A 38 -7.36 9.61 8.10
C CYS A 38 -6.29 8.53 8.35
N ILE A 39 -5.16 8.88 9.00
CA ILE A 39 -4.12 7.90 9.37
C ILE A 39 -4.69 6.78 10.24
N MET A 40 -5.50 7.10 11.25
CA MET A 40 -6.10 6.09 12.13
C MET A 40 -7.05 5.16 11.39
N ALA A 41 -7.94 5.71 10.56
CA ALA A 41 -8.91 4.94 9.78
C ALA A 41 -8.21 3.98 8.81
N SER A 42 -7.27 4.49 8.01
CA SER A 42 -6.50 3.69 7.05
C SER A 42 -5.62 2.64 7.72
N THR A 43 -5.02 2.94 8.88
CA THR A 43 -4.20 1.94 9.61
C THR A 43 -5.07 0.76 10.05
N LYS A 44 -6.31 1.03 10.47
CA LYS A 44 -7.28 -0.02 10.81
C LYS A 44 -7.64 -0.84 9.58
N GLU A 45 -7.97 -0.20 8.46
CA GLU A 45 -8.30 -0.91 7.22
C GLU A 45 -7.15 -1.75 6.66
N LEU A 46 -5.92 -1.21 6.65
CA LEU A 46 -4.73 -1.95 6.21
C LEU A 46 -4.48 -3.19 7.07
N ARG A 47 -4.78 -3.11 8.38
CA ARG A 47 -4.72 -4.27 9.28
C ARG A 47 -5.77 -5.30 8.92
N GLU A 48 -7.02 -4.88 8.70
CA GLU A 48 -8.12 -5.77 8.28
C GLU A 48 -7.81 -6.47 6.95
N ILE A 49 -7.21 -5.74 6.00
CA ILE A 49 -6.74 -6.30 4.73
C ILE A 49 -5.68 -7.38 4.98
N ARG A 50 -4.65 -7.08 5.80
CA ARG A 50 -3.59 -8.05 6.13
C ARG A 50 -4.14 -9.32 6.78
N GLU A 51 -5.04 -9.17 7.74
CA GLU A 51 -5.70 -10.29 8.42
C GLU A 51 -6.56 -11.12 7.45
N SER A 52 -7.17 -10.48 6.45
CA SER A 52 -7.97 -11.15 5.43
C SER A 52 -7.08 -11.91 4.44
N ILE A 53 -5.97 -11.32 4.01
CA ILE A 53 -4.98 -11.96 3.15
C ILE A 53 -4.39 -13.22 3.81
N MET A 54 -4.09 -13.17 5.11
CA MET A 54 -3.60 -14.34 5.87
C MET A 54 -4.58 -15.51 5.92
N LYS A 55 -5.87 -15.27 5.68
CA LYS A 55 -6.90 -16.33 5.66
C LYS A 55 -7.06 -16.95 4.27
N LEU A 56 -6.53 -16.32 3.23
CA LEU A 56 -6.60 -16.84 1.87
C LEU A 56 -5.81 -18.15 1.77
N GLN A 57 -6.47 -19.19 1.25
CA GLN A 57 -5.85 -20.49 1.00
C GLN A 57 -5.20 -20.48 -0.38
N LEU A 58 -4.10 -19.74 -0.55
CA LEU A 58 -3.33 -19.76 -1.80
C LEU A 58 -2.32 -20.91 -1.77
N GLU A 59 -2.09 -21.54 -2.92
CA GLU A 59 -1.17 -22.66 -3.07
C GLU A 59 -0.14 -22.41 -4.18
N GLY A 60 1.00 -23.09 -4.08
CA GLY A 60 2.07 -23.06 -5.08
C GLY A 60 2.57 -21.65 -5.38
N ARG A 61 2.78 -21.36 -6.67
CA ARG A 61 3.35 -20.09 -7.15
C ARG A 61 2.52 -18.86 -6.76
N ALA A 62 1.20 -18.99 -6.66
CA ALA A 62 0.34 -17.88 -6.25
C ALA A 62 0.60 -17.46 -4.78
N MET A 63 0.83 -18.43 -3.89
CA MET A 63 1.21 -18.15 -2.50
C MET A 63 2.56 -17.44 -2.41
N GLU A 64 3.55 -17.89 -3.18
CA GLU A 64 4.88 -17.29 -3.21
C GLU A 64 4.85 -15.84 -3.70
N ILE A 65 4.09 -15.54 -4.75
CA ILE A 65 3.95 -14.19 -5.28
C ILE A 65 3.24 -13.29 -4.27
N VAL A 66 2.14 -13.74 -3.68
CA VAL A 66 1.43 -12.94 -2.67
C VAL A 66 2.34 -12.63 -1.48
N GLN A 67 3.12 -13.59 -0.98
CA GLN A 67 4.08 -13.32 0.10
C GLN A 67 5.13 -12.27 -0.27
N LYS A 68 5.61 -12.28 -1.51
CA LYS A 68 6.53 -11.24 -2.01
C LYS A 68 5.86 -9.88 -2.06
N ILE A 69 4.65 -9.80 -2.61
CA ILE A 69 3.89 -8.54 -2.64
C ILE A 69 3.66 -8.03 -1.21
N GLU A 70 3.27 -8.88 -0.26
CA GLU A 70 3.07 -8.44 1.14
C GLU A 70 4.36 -7.91 1.80
N ALA A 71 5.53 -8.49 1.48
CA ALA A 71 6.82 -7.99 1.96
C ALA A 71 7.20 -6.64 1.33
N LEU A 72 6.89 -6.47 0.05
CA LEU A 72 7.06 -5.20 -0.68
C LEU A 72 6.13 -4.12 -0.14
N GLU A 73 4.86 -4.44 0.15
CA GLU A 73 3.89 -3.54 0.77
C GLU A 73 4.33 -3.06 2.15
N ASP A 74 4.85 -3.97 3.00
CA ASP A 74 5.42 -3.58 4.30
C ASP A 74 6.60 -2.61 4.13
N THR A 75 7.41 -2.78 3.07
CA THR A 75 8.53 -1.90 2.76
C THR A 75 8.07 -0.56 2.19
N HIS A 76 7.11 -0.58 1.27
CA HIS A 76 6.46 0.59 0.67
C HIS A 76 5.85 1.47 1.74
N LEU A 77 5.12 0.88 2.68
CA LEU A 77 4.49 1.59 3.80
C LEU A 77 5.52 2.34 4.65
N ARG A 78 6.62 1.68 5.03
CA ARG A 78 7.69 2.32 5.82
C ARG A 78 8.31 3.50 5.07
N ARG A 79 8.62 3.30 3.79
CA ARG A 79 9.23 4.32 2.94
C ARG A 79 8.31 5.48 2.64
N ASN A 80 7.03 5.22 2.45
CA ASN A 80 6.04 6.27 2.31
C ASN A 80 5.96 7.11 3.59
N VAL A 81 5.91 6.49 4.77
CA VAL A 81 5.91 7.23 6.04
C VAL A 81 7.17 8.10 6.17
N GLU A 82 8.35 7.59 5.82
CA GLU A 82 9.60 8.36 5.79
C GLU A 82 9.51 9.56 4.82
N LEU A 83 9.10 9.32 3.57
CA LEU A 83 8.93 10.36 2.55
C LEU A 83 7.94 11.44 3.01
N GLN A 84 6.83 11.07 3.64
CA GLN A 84 5.88 12.05 4.14
C GLN A 84 6.44 12.84 5.32
N ARG A 85 7.25 12.24 6.19
CA ARG A 85 7.98 12.98 7.25
C ARG A 85 8.93 14.01 6.66
N GLU A 86 9.69 13.64 5.64
CA GLU A 86 10.60 14.55 4.93
C GLU A 86 9.85 15.73 4.29
N LYS A 87 8.71 15.45 3.64
CA LYS A 87 7.86 16.51 3.05
C LYS A 87 7.29 17.47 4.09
N VAL A 88 6.86 16.96 5.26
CA VAL A 88 6.41 17.81 6.37
C VAL A 88 7.55 18.69 6.88
N GLN A 89 8.78 18.18 6.88
CA GLN A 89 10.00 18.91 7.27
C GLN A 89 10.56 19.82 6.16
N GLN A 90 9.89 19.92 5.00
CA GLN A 90 10.32 20.72 3.83
C GLN A 90 11.67 20.27 3.24
N MET A 91 12.03 19.00 3.40
CA MET A 91 13.20 18.40 2.73
C MET A 91 12.80 17.85 1.37
N GLU A 92 13.72 17.91 0.38
CA GLU A 92 13.54 17.21 -0.90
C GLU A 92 13.62 15.70 -0.66
N GLY A 93 12.46 15.08 -0.45
CA GLY A 93 12.37 13.63 -0.32
C GLY A 93 12.56 12.93 -1.66
N ASN A 94 13.43 11.92 -1.70
CA ASN A 94 13.69 11.14 -2.91
C ASN A 94 12.61 10.07 -3.10
N ASN A 95 11.83 10.18 -4.17
CA ASN A 95 10.71 9.28 -4.47
C ASN A 95 11.10 8.06 -5.32
N THR A 96 12.37 7.93 -5.75
CA THR A 96 12.81 6.86 -6.66
C THR A 96 12.58 5.47 -6.05
N PHE A 97 12.90 5.30 -4.77
CA PHE A 97 12.78 3.99 -4.11
C PHE A 97 11.32 3.55 -3.92
N VAL A 98 10.40 4.49 -3.65
CA VAL A 98 8.96 4.17 -3.53
C VAL A 98 8.41 3.71 -4.87
N ARG A 99 8.82 4.36 -5.97
CA ARG A 99 8.42 3.99 -7.33
C ARG A 99 8.94 2.61 -7.74
N GLU A 100 10.20 2.31 -7.43
CA GLU A 100 10.78 0.98 -7.72
C GLU A 100 9.97 -0.15 -7.05
N ILE A 101 9.54 0.06 -5.80
CA ILE A 101 8.68 -0.91 -5.10
C ILE A 101 7.29 -1.02 -5.76
N GLU A 102 6.69 0.11 -6.15
CA GLU A 102 5.39 0.12 -6.83
C GLU A 102 5.45 -0.63 -8.17
N GLU A 103 6.52 -0.44 -8.93
CA GLU A 103 6.77 -1.16 -10.20
C GLU A 103 6.90 -2.67 -9.96
N GLU A 104 7.68 -3.09 -8.95
CA GLU A 104 7.83 -4.50 -8.61
C GLU A 104 6.50 -5.15 -8.16
N ILE A 105 5.69 -4.43 -7.37
CA ILE A 105 4.34 -4.89 -6.98
C ILE A 105 3.46 -5.05 -8.22
N MET A 106 3.49 -4.10 -9.17
CA MET A 106 2.69 -4.16 -10.39
C MET A 106 3.06 -5.38 -11.26
N ASP A 107 4.35 -5.66 -11.41
CA ASP A 107 4.82 -6.83 -12.18
C ASP A 107 4.34 -8.14 -11.55
N LEU A 108 4.44 -8.27 -10.22
CA LEU A 108 3.97 -9.44 -9.48
C LEU A 108 2.43 -9.59 -9.55
N ILE A 109 1.69 -8.47 -9.55
CA ILE A 109 0.23 -8.49 -9.77
C ILE A 109 -0.11 -9.00 -11.17
N GLN A 110 0.61 -8.57 -12.21
CA GLN A 110 0.41 -9.09 -13.57
C GLN A 110 0.70 -10.59 -13.64
N GLU A 111 1.73 -11.06 -12.94
CA GLU A 111 2.05 -12.48 -12.84
C GLU A 111 0.92 -13.28 -12.17
N LEU A 112 0.32 -12.75 -11.09
CA LEU A 112 -0.86 -13.36 -10.45
C LEU A 112 -2.06 -13.42 -11.39
N ILE A 113 -2.33 -12.35 -12.13
CA ILE A 113 -3.44 -12.30 -13.11
C ILE A 113 -3.22 -13.34 -14.22
N TYR A 114 -1.97 -13.53 -14.65
CA TYR A 114 -1.63 -14.55 -15.64
C TYR A 114 -1.91 -15.97 -15.09
N ILE A 115 -1.48 -16.26 -13.85
CA ILE A 115 -1.71 -17.55 -13.20
C ILE A 115 -3.21 -17.86 -13.04
N ASP A 116 -4.05 -16.87 -12.69
CA ASP A 116 -5.51 -17.09 -12.55
C ASP A 116 -6.19 -17.44 -13.89
N ARG A 117 -5.58 -17.07 -15.02
CA ARG A 117 -6.11 -17.28 -16.37
C ARG A 117 -5.62 -18.56 -17.05
N THR A 118 -4.62 -19.24 -16.49
CA THR A 118 -4.00 -20.46 -17.04
C THR A 118 -4.31 -21.68 -16.20
#